data_AF-A0A9D2IVP2-F1
#
_entry.id   AF-A0A9D2IVP2-F1
#
_cell.length_a   1.000
_cell.length_b   1.000
_cell.length_c   1.000
_cell.angle_alpha   90.00
_cell.angle_beta   90.00
_cell.angle_gamma   90.00
#
_symmetry.space_group_name_H-M   'P 1'
#
loop_
_entity.id
_entity.type
_entity.pdbx_description
1 polymer ?
#
loop_
_entity_poly.entity_id
_entity_poly.type
_entity_poly.pdbx_seq_one_letter_code
_entity_poly.pdbx_strand_id
1 'polypeptide(L)' 'MDGKTKRCIASERLCDTGFSYTLSLISGKYKMTILYTLMEFGIVRYNELQRYIKGISYKTLSS' A
#
# COMPACT_ATOMS: atom_id res chain seq x y z
N MET A 1 -18.43 16.01 -31.16
CA MET A 1 -17.02 15.73 -31.48
C MET A 1 -16.21 16.02 -30.22
N ASP A 2 -16.20 15.09 -29.26
CA ASP A 2 -15.42 15.27 -28.04
C ASP A 2 -13.94 15.08 -28.34
N GLY A 3 -13.26 16.21 -28.57
CA GLY A 3 -11.81 16.28 -28.68
C GLY A 3 -11.19 15.89 -27.34
N LYS A 4 -11.02 14.60 -27.10
CA LYS A 4 -10.16 14.11 -26.02
C LYS A 4 -8.75 14.60 -26.29
N THR A 5 -8.35 15.68 -25.63
CA THR A 5 -6.96 16.07 -25.47
C THR A 5 -6.16 14.82 -25.09
N LYS A 6 -5.18 14.45 -25.93
CA LYS A 6 -4.27 13.34 -25.62
C LYS A 6 -3.56 13.66 -24.31
N ARG A 7 -3.88 12.93 -23.25
CA ARG A 7 -3.11 13.00 -22.00
C ARG A 7 -1.69 12.50 -22.26
N CYS A 8 -0.70 13.19 -21.74
CA CYS A 8 0.71 12.81 -21.85
C CYS A 8 1.39 12.87 -20.48
N ILE A 9 2.34 11.97 -20.22
CA ILE A 9 2.97 11.85 -18.88
C ILE A 9 3.68 13.12 -18.42
N ALA A 10 4.19 13.93 -19.36
CA ALA A 10 4.87 15.19 -19.07
C ALA A 10 3.95 16.27 -18.47
N SER A 11 2.63 16.14 -18.65
CA SER A 11 1.63 17.08 -18.13
C SER A 11 0.80 16.49 -16.98
N GLU A 12 1.14 15.30 -16.50
CA GLU A 12 0.43 14.61 -15.43
C GLU A 12 1.24 14.67 -14.13
N ARG A 13 0.56 14.78 -12.99
CA ARG A 13 1.19 14.74 -11.66
C ARG A 13 0.48 13.71 -10.79
N LEU A 14 1.24 12.74 -10.29
CA LEU A 14 0.70 11.69 -9.43
C LEU A 14 0.01 12.27 -8.18
N CYS A 15 0.62 13.30 -7.57
CA CYS A 15 0.14 13.97 -6.37
C CYS A 15 -1.24 14.64 -6.52
N ASP A 16 -1.66 14.96 -7.74
CA ASP A 16 -2.97 15.56 -8.00
C ASP A 16 -4.10 14.51 -8.02
N THR A 17 -3.76 13.23 -7.97
CA THR A 17 -4.72 12.13 -8.05
C THR A 17 -5.07 11.60 -6.66
N GLY A 18 -6.31 11.11 -6.49
CA GLY A 18 -6.69 10.33 -5.29
C GLY A 18 -5.85 9.06 -5.10
N PHE A 19 -5.16 8.60 -6.16
CA PHE A 19 -4.21 7.50 -6.07
C PHE A 19 -3.00 7.86 -5.22
N SER A 20 -2.53 9.11 -5.23
CA SER A 20 -1.43 9.54 -4.35
C SER A 20 -1.80 9.39 -2.87
N TYR A 21 -3.05 9.67 -2.51
CA TYR A 21 -3.53 9.47 -1.15
C TYR A 21 -3.61 7.98 -0.79
N THR A 22 -4.12 7.16 -1.70
CA THR A 22 -4.13 5.70 -1.50
C THR A 22 -2.70 5.15 -1.35
N LEU A 23 -1.79 5.60 -2.21
CA LEU A 23 -0.38 5.21 -2.18
C LEU A 23 0.26 5.63 -0.85
N SER A 24 0.00 6.84 -0.34
CA SER A 24 0.55 7.25 0.96
C SER A 24 0.07 6.35 2.10
N LEU A 25 -1.20 5.92 2.06
CA LEU A 25 -1.78 5.02 3.06
C LEU A 25 -1.17 3.62 3.05
N ILE A 26 -0.94 3.03 1.86
CA ILE A 26 -0.41 1.66 1.73
C ILE A 26 1.12 1.62 1.54
N SER A 27 1.74 2.77 1.33
CA SER A 27 3.20 2.89 1.27
C SER A 27 3.82 2.66 2.65
N GLY A 28 5.03 2.10 2.63
CA GLY A 28 5.79 1.77 3.83
C GLY A 28 6.32 0.35 3.78
N LYS A 29 7.39 0.11 4.55
CA LYS A 29 8.18 -1.14 4.51
C LYS A 29 7.35 -2.41 4.71
N TYR A 30 6.31 -2.35 5.55
CA TYR A 30 5.57 -3.53 5.98
C TYR A 30 4.10 -3.55 5.56
N LYS A 31 3.50 -2.41 5.17
CA LYS A 31 2.05 -2.32 4.91
C LYS A 31 1.61 -3.20 3.75
N MET A 32 2.36 -3.18 2.64
CA MET A 32 2.08 -4.05 1.49
C MET A 32 2.22 -5.53 1.84
N THR A 33 3.24 -5.91 2.61
CA THR A 33 3.42 -7.30 3.07
C THR A 33 2.28 -7.74 3.98
N ILE A 34 1.84 -6.90 4.92
CA ILE A 34 0.72 -7.20 5.82
C ILE A 34 -0.57 -7.38 5.01
N LEU A 35 -0.87 -6.48 4.08
CA LEU A 35 -2.05 -6.59 3.21
C LEU A 35 -2.03 -7.87 2.37
N TYR A 36 -0.87 -8.21 1.78
CA TYR A 36 -0.70 -9.46 1.05
C TYR A 36 -0.93 -10.68 1.95
N THR A 37 -0.36 -10.70 3.15
CA THR A 37 -0.54 -11.82 4.09
C THR A 37 -2.01 -11.99 4.50
N LEU A 38 -2.73 -10.90 4.76
CA LEU A 38 -4.15 -10.97 5.10
C LEU A 38 -5.03 -11.39 3.92
N MET A 39 -4.65 -11.01 2.69
CA MET A 39 -5.35 -11.42 1.47
C MET A 39 -5.16 -12.92 1.18
N GLU A 40 -3.94 -13.44 1.35
CA GLU A 40 -3.59 -14.84 1.08
C GLU A 40 -4.09 -15.80 2.17
N PHE A 41 -3.92 -15.44 3.44
CA PHE A 41 -4.18 -16.33 4.58
C PHE A 41 -5.44 -15.96 5.37
N GLY A 42 -6.12 -14.86 5.03
CA GLY A 42 -7.31 -14.39 5.73
C GLY A 42 -7.01 -13.82 7.12
N ILE A 43 -7.64 -14.41 8.15
CA ILE A 43 -7.48 -13.95 9.53
C ILE A 43 -6.20 -14.54 10.12
N VAL A 44 -5.20 -13.69 10.37
CA VAL A 44 -3.91 -14.07 10.96
C VAL A 44 -3.74 -13.41 12.32
N ARG A 45 -3.34 -14.16 13.36
CA ARG A 45 -3.09 -13.56 14.69
C ARG A 45 -1.80 -12.75 14.68
N TYR A 46 -1.74 -11.76 15.57
CA TYR A 46 -0.59 -10.86 15.72
C TYR A 46 0.77 -11.58 15.79
N ASN A 47 0.91 -12.56 16.70
CA ASN A 47 2.18 -13.28 16.88
C ASN A 47 2.56 -14.14 15.66
N GLU A 48 1.58 -14.64 14.92
CA GLU A 48 1.81 -15.41 13.70
C GLU A 48 2.31 -14.49 12.58
N LEU A 49 1.66 -13.34 12.41
CA LEU A 49 2.05 -12.31 11.47
C LEU A 49 3.46 -11.77 11.76
N GLN A 50 3.77 -11.50 13.04
CA GLN A 50 5.08 -11.04 13.47
C GLN A 50 6.19 -12.08 13.20
N ARG A 51 5.91 -13.37 13.40
CA ARG A 51 6.86 -14.46 13.10
C ARG A 51 7.06 -14.66 11.60
N TYR A 52 6.00 -14.49 10.81
CA TYR A 52 6.05 -14.59 9.36
C TYR A 52 6.88 -13.45 8.75
N ILE A 53 6.61 -12.22 9.15
CA ILE A 53 7.32 -11.03 8.69
C ILE A 53 8.59 -10.82 9.53
N LYS A 54 9.63 -11.61 9.22
CA LYS A 54 10.91 -11.55 9.94
C LYS A 54 11.46 -10.12 10.04
N GLY A 55 11.83 -9.71 11.25
CA GLY A 55 12.44 -8.42 11.51
C GLY A 55 11.48 -7.23 11.62
N ILE A 56 10.16 -7.46 11.66
CA ILE A 56 9.22 -6.42 12.12
C ILE A 56 9.23 -6.33 13.64
N SER A 57 9.39 -5.12 14.17
CA SER A 57 9.33 -4.90 15.62
C SER A 57 7.89 -4.89 16.11
N TYR A 58 7.69 -5.21 17.39
CA TYR A 58 6.37 -5.12 18.02
C TYR A 58 5.74 -3.73 17.82
N LYS A 59 6.53 -2.68 18.07
CA LYS A 59 6.08 -1.30 17.93
C LYS A 59 5.64 -1.01 16.49
N THR A 60 6.39 -1.48 15.50
CA THR A 60 6.09 -1.24 14.08
C THR A 60 4.84 -1.99 13.61
N LEU A 61 4.58 -3.19 14.11
CA LEU A 61 3.39 -3.97 13.73
C LEU A 61 2.11 -3.46 14.43
N SER A 62 2.25 -2.78 15.58
CA SER A 62 1.13 -2.25 16.37
C SER A 62 0.79 -0.78 16.06
N SER A 63 1.59 -0.10 15.22
CA SER A 63 1.43 1.33 14.88
C SER A 63 0.67 1.57 13.60
#